data_AF-A0A9E3AWT8-F1
#
_entry.id   AF-A0A9E3AWT8-F1
#
_cell.length_a   1.000
_cell.length_b   1.000
_cell.length_c   1.000
_cell.angle_alpha   90.00
_cell.angle_beta   90.00
_cell.angle_gamma   90.00
#
_symmetry.space_group_name_H-M   'P 1'
#
loop_
_entity.id
_entity.type
_entity.pdbx_description
1 polymer ?
#
loop_
_entity_poly.entity_id
_entity_poly.type
_entity_poly.pdbx_seq_one_letter_code
_entity_poly.pdbx_strand_id
1 'polypeptide(L)'
;MDDRFQQMLAEFRALGGTAENIRLGEGAFGRGIFPVDPAKPVAVAVPENLLMDVSDLRIEGGAFRVAQGSSLGAAERRFVEEYEASFSWGNGRGDIEALFEQAQALPAEIRHQLRVEFRCGEWFAEPDAHTVEERFFSSRSILYGKRNVIMPVVELINHGDAAGYDTSSGVSVRGTFAGEVNVRYSDVDAYGLFLNWGFSHPQRQALSLALSGAVGGKGLHIERDYTSGEAMPTLKRDGDALALNYLMLGHRQYPRLAKGIFYKRMREAGANGIEEAFDTIQHINRMNFLGVMALLEPFEGAMVRGLRRMARHQLEALSFACGVRPV
;
A
#
# COMPACT_ATOMS: atom_id res chain seq x y z
N MET A 1 -14.32 1.87 28.25
CA MET A 1 -13.59 0.97 27.31
C MET A 1 -14.67 0.18 26.60
N ASP A 2 -14.57 -0.09 25.31
CA ASP A 2 -15.63 -0.85 24.60
C ASP A 2 -15.62 -2.31 25.10
N ASP A 3 -16.62 -2.67 25.91
CA ASP A 3 -16.74 -3.99 26.53
C ASP A 3 -16.82 -5.10 25.47
N ARG A 4 -17.38 -4.81 24.29
CA ARG A 4 -17.44 -5.77 23.18
C ARG A 4 -16.06 -6.06 22.60
N PHE A 5 -15.23 -5.03 22.44
CA PHE A 5 -13.87 -5.21 21.93
C PHE A 5 -13.03 -6.03 22.92
N GLN A 6 -13.16 -5.77 24.23
CA GLN A 6 -12.45 -6.56 25.24
C GLN A 6 -12.89 -8.03 25.27
N GLN A 7 -14.18 -8.30 25.08
CA GLN A 7 -14.70 -9.65 24.94
C GLN A 7 -14.13 -10.35 23.69
N MET A 8 -14.12 -9.66 22.54
CA MET A 8 -13.51 -10.20 21.31
C MET A 8 -12.03 -10.50 21.50
N LEU A 9 -11.26 -9.60 22.14
CA LEU A 9 -9.85 -9.85 22.45
C LEU A 9 -9.64 -11.03 23.41
N ALA A 10 -10.60 -11.31 24.31
CA ALA A 10 -10.54 -12.48 25.18
C ALA A 10 -10.68 -13.79 24.39
N GLU A 11 -11.62 -13.85 23.42
CA GLU A 11 -11.75 -15.01 22.52
C GLU A 11 -10.53 -15.14 21.60
N PHE A 12 -10.04 -14.03 21.04
CA PHE A 12 -8.81 -14.01 20.25
C PHE A 12 -7.63 -14.63 21.02
N ARG A 13 -7.46 -14.25 22.29
CA ARG A 13 -6.43 -14.83 23.17
C ARG A 13 -6.67 -16.30 23.49
N ALA A 14 -7.92 -16.71 23.67
CA ALA A 14 -8.26 -18.12 23.91
C ALA A 14 -7.91 -19.03 22.71
N LEU A 15 -7.87 -18.47 21.50
CA LEU A 15 -7.47 -19.15 20.26
C LEU A 15 -5.97 -19.05 19.95
N GLY A 16 -5.17 -18.52 20.89
CA GLY A 16 -3.71 -18.41 20.78
C GLY A 16 -3.20 -17.03 20.32
N GLY A 17 -4.10 -16.07 20.08
CA GLY A 17 -3.75 -14.69 19.79
C GLY A 17 -3.04 -14.00 20.95
N THR A 18 -2.21 -12.99 20.67
CA THR A 18 -1.67 -12.07 21.67
C THR A 18 -2.29 -10.70 21.47
N ALA A 19 -2.83 -10.10 22.53
CA ALA A 19 -3.38 -8.74 22.51
C ALA A 19 -3.17 -8.09 23.88
N GLU A 20 -2.06 -7.38 24.02
CA GLU A 20 -1.59 -6.76 25.25
C GLU A 20 -1.50 -5.24 25.11
N ASN A 21 -2.03 -4.53 26.11
CA ASN A 21 -1.98 -3.06 26.19
C ASN A 21 -2.63 -2.36 24.98
N ILE A 22 -3.64 -2.93 24.35
CA ILE A 22 -4.32 -2.32 23.19
C ILE A 22 -5.78 -1.95 23.44
N ARG A 23 -6.23 -0.93 22.71
CA ARG A 23 -7.63 -0.51 22.58
C ARG A 23 -7.88 0.02 21.16
N LEU A 24 -9.14 0.06 20.75
CA LEU A 24 -9.55 0.82 19.58
C LEU A 24 -9.49 2.33 19.84
N GLY A 25 -9.29 3.09 18.78
CA GLY A 25 -9.38 4.55 18.77
C GLY A 25 -9.49 5.07 17.34
N GLU A 26 -9.57 6.39 17.20
CA GLU A 26 -9.60 7.09 15.91
C GLU A 26 -8.30 7.89 15.75
N GLY A 27 -7.67 7.73 14.60
CA GLY A 27 -6.40 8.34 14.21
C GLY A 27 -6.50 9.13 12.91
N ALA A 28 -5.34 9.42 12.30
CA ALA A 28 -5.28 10.21 11.07
C ALA A 28 -5.86 9.46 9.85
N PHE A 29 -5.90 8.14 9.91
CA PHE A 29 -6.39 7.24 8.86
C PHE A 29 -7.70 6.55 9.25
N GLY A 30 -8.45 7.15 10.19
CA GLY A 30 -9.68 6.58 10.74
C GLY A 30 -9.37 5.64 11.90
N ARG A 31 -10.15 4.58 12.03
CA ARG A 31 -10.06 3.66 13.15
C ARG A 31 -8.71 2.93 13.16
N GLY A 32 -8.13 2.79 14.35
CA GLY A 32 -6.84 2.14 14.53
C GLY A 32 -6.65 1.51 15.90
N ILE A 33 -5.47 0.91 16.10
CA ILE A 33 -5.03 0.34 17.38
C ILE A 33 -4.20 1.37 18.15
N PHE A 34 -4.49 1.52 19.43
CA PHE A 34 -3.82 2.45 20.33
C PHE A 34 -3.39 1.76 21.63
N PRO A 35 -2.31 2.21 22.27
CA PRO A 35 -1.96 1.75 23.59
C PRO A 35 -3.04 2.16 24.61
N VAL A 36 -3.33 1.29 25.58
CA VAL A 36 -4.09 1.67 26.77
C VAL A 36 -3.23 2.57 27.65
N ASP A 37 -1.98 2.17 27.87
CA ASP A 37 -0.95 2.91 28.58
C ASP A 37 0.27 3.12 27.66
N PRO A 38 0.50 4.34 27.14
CA PRO A 38 1.62 4.65 26.25
C PRO A 38 3.00 4.41 26.86
N ALA A 39 3.12 4.28 28.19
CA ALA A 39 4.39 4.00 28.86
C ALA A 39 4.72 2.50 28.88
N LYS A 40 3.79 1.62 28.49
CA LYS A 40 3.97 0.16 28.46
C LYS A 40 4.11 -0.35 27.03
N PRO A 41 4.83 -1.46 26.83
CA PRO A 41 4.88 -2.09 25.52
C PRO A 41 3.49 -2.58 25.10
N VAL A 42 3.20 -2.46 23.81
CA VAL A 42 2.12 -3.14 23.10
C VAL A 42 2.68 -4.44 22.54
N ALA A 43 1.87 -5.50 22.59
CA ALA A 43 2.12 -6.73 21.83
C ALA A 43 0.81 -7.22 21.21
N VAL A 44 0.81 -7.35 19.87
CA VAL A 44 -0.28 -7.96 19.12
C VAL A 44 0.30 -9.03 18.21
N ALA A 45 -0.24 -10.25 18.24
CA ALA A 45 0.21 -11.34 17.38
C ALA A 45 -0.95 -12.23 16.97
N VAL A 46 -1.06 -12.50 15.68
CA VAL A 46 -1.99 -13.45 15.07
C VAL A 46 -1.22 -14.75 14.77
N PRO A 47 -1.52 -15.86 15.47
CA PRO A 47 -0.91 -17.15 15.18
C PRO A 47 -1.39 -17.69 13.83
N GLU A 48 -0.67 -18.66 13.27
CA GLU A 48 -0.95 -19.20 11.93
C GLU A 48 -2.36 -19.82 11.79
N ASN A 49 -2.91 -20.40 12.86
CA ASN A 49 -4.26 -20.97 12.86
C ASN A 49 -5.37 -19.92 12.76
N LEU A 50 -5.05 -18.63 12.92
CA LEU A 50 -5.99 -17.51 12.76
C LEU A 50 -5.73 -16.68 11.50
N LEU A 51 -4.73 -17.04 10.68
CA LEU A 51 -4.50 -16.40 9.38
C LEU A 51 -5.46 -16.95 8.34
N MET A 52 -6.23 -16.07 7.73
CA MET A 52 -7.28 -16.43 6.78
C MET A 52 -6.78 -16.28 5.36
N ASP A 53 -6.69 -17.35 4.58
CA ASP A 53 -6.36 -17.24 3.15
C ASP A 53 -7.50 -16.51 2.42
N VAL A 54 -7.17 -15.43 1.72
CA VAL A 54 -8.16 -14.65 0.94
C VAL A 54 -8.89 -15.54 -0.07
N SER A 55 -8.26 -16.62 -0.56
CA SER A 55 -8.93 -17.56 -1.46
C SER A 55 -10.13 -18.27 -0.83
N ASP A 56 -10.18 -18.35 0.50
CA ASP A 56 -11.24 -19.01 1.27
C ASP A 56 -12.32 -18.05 1.77
N LEU A 57 -12.22 -16.74 1.47
CA LEU A 57 -13.11 -15.71 1.99
C LEU A 57 -14.11 -15.24 0.94
N ARG A 58 -15.37 -15.03 1.34
CA ARG A 58 -16.44 -14.55 0.45
C ARG A 58 -17.37 -13.61 1.21
N ILE A 59 -17.99 -12.68 0.48
CA ILE A 59 -19.15 -11.94 0.98
C ILE A 59 -20.44 -12.57 0.44
N GLU A 60 -21.22 -13.22 1.31
CA GLU A 60 -22.48 -13.87 0.95
C GLU A 60 -23.65 -13.15 1.62
N GLY A 61 -24.59 -12.63 0.82
CA GLY A 61 -25.73 -11.88 1.35
C GLY A 61 -25.32 -10.63 2.15
N GLY A 62 -24.16 -10.05 1.83
CA GLY A 62 -23.59 -8.91 2.54
C GLY A 62 -22.81 -9.26 3.81
N ALA A 63 -22.72 -10.54 4.18
CA ALA A 63 -22.00 -11.00 5.35
C ALA A 63 -20.68 -11.68 4.98
N PHE A 64 -19.64 -11.44 5.78
CA PHE A 64 -18.36 -12.14 5.64
C PHE A 64 -18.52 -13.62 5.98
N ARG A 65 -18.00 -14.49 5.12
CA ARG A 65 -18.04 -15.94 5.27
C ARG A 65 -16.69 -16.56 4.94
N VAL A 66 -16.37 -17.61 5.67
CA VAL A 66 -15.25 -18.50 5.37
C VAL A 66 -15.79 -19.74 4.65
N ALA A 67 -15.15 -20.16 3.57
CA ALA A 67 -15.51 -21.36 2.81
C ALA A 67 -15.45 -22.62 3.70
N GLN A 68 -16.41 -23.54 3.56
CA GLN A 68 -16.46 -24.78 4.36
C GLN A 68 -15.21 -25.66 4.22
N GLY A 69 -14.53 -25.59 3.07
CA GLY A 69 -13.29 -26.31 2.79
C GLY A 69 -12.01 -25.65 3.30
N SER A 70 -12.10 -24.52 4.00
CA SER A 70 -10.91 -23.85 4.55
C SER A 70 -10.20 -24.69 5.61
N SER A 71 -8.93 -24.38 5.83
CA SER A 71 -8.12 -25.04 6.86
C SER A 71 -8.44 -24.62 8.31
N LEU A 72 -9.35 -23.66 8.51
CA LEU A 72 -9.71 -23.17 9.85
C LEU A 72 -10.59 -24.18 10.59
N GLY A 73 -10.27 -24.38 11.88
CA GLY A 73 -11.13 -25.11 12.80
C GLY A 73 -12.46 -24.40 13.05
N ALA A 74 -13.43 -25.10 13.63
CA ALA A 74 -14.77 -24.57 13.85
C ALA A 74 -14.80 -23.36 14.80
N ALA A 75 -13.92 -23.35 15.81
CA ALA A 75 -13.84 -22.24 16.77
C ALA A 75 -13.20 -21.01 16.11
N GLU A 76 -12.11 -21.19 15.36
CA GLU A 76 -11.42 -20.14 14.62
C GLU A 76 -12.36 -19.52 13.57
N ARG A 77 -13.06 -20.35 12.80
CA ARG A 77 -14.06 -19.90 11.82
C ARG A 77 -15.12 -19.02 12.45
N ARG A 78 -15.72 -19.47 13.55
CA ARG A 78 -16.75 -18.69 14.26
C ARG A 78 -16.19 -17.35 14.71
N PHE A 79 -15.03 -17.38 15.37
CA PHE A 79 -14.37 -16.16 15.84
C PHE A 79 -14.12 -15.17 14.71
N VAL A 80 -13.53 -15.60 13.58
CA VAL A 80 -13.20 -14.66 12.50
C VAL A 80 -14.43 -14.08 11.82
N GLU A 81 -15.49 -14.87 11.61
CA GLU A 81 -16.74 -14.35 11.03
C GLU A 81 -17.41 -13.33 11.96
N GLU A 82 -17.40 -13.58 13.27
CA GLU A 82 -17.93 -12.64 14.27
C GLU A 82 -17.08 -11.36 14.41
N TYR A 83 -15.75 -11.52 14.34
CA TYR A 83 -14.79 -10.41 14.32
C TYR A 83 -15.01 -9.52 13.10
N GLU A 84 -15.09 -10.11 11.90
CA GLU A 84 -15.30 -9.37 10.66
C GLU A 84 -16.63 -8.64 10.66
N ALA A 85 -17.71 -9.31 11.08
CA ALA A 85 -19.03 -8.70 11.18
C ALA A 85 -19.06 -7.50 12.15
N SER A 86 -18.30 -7.54 13.25
CA SER A 86 -18.40 -6.53 14.31
C SER A 86 -17.35 -5.42 14.18
N PHE A 87 -16.13 -5.76 13.79
CA PHE A 87 -14.95 -4.90 13.94
C PHE A 87 -14.19 -4.67 12.66
N SER A 88 -14.35 -5.47 11.60
CA SER A 88 -13.68 -5.22 10.32
C SER A 88 -14.68 -4.97 9.20
N TRP A 89 -15.05 -5.96 8.39
CA TRP A 89 -16.04 -5.82 7.30
C TRP A 89 -17.25 -4.94 7.63
N GLY A 90 -17.88 -5.16 8.79
CA GLY A 90 -19.09 -4.42 9.20
C GLY A 90 -18.95 -2.89 9.25
N ASN A 91 -17.72 -2.38 9.38
CA ASN A 91 -17.43 -0.94 9.31
C ASN A 91 -16.54 -0.60 8.11
N GLY A 92 -15.52 -1.41 7.84
CA GLY A 92 -14.52 -1.17 6.80
C GLY A 92 -15.08 -1.18 5.38
N ARG A 93 -16.23 -1.84 5.15
CA ARG A 93 -16.98 -1.72 3.90
C ARG A 93 -17.39 -0.27 3.64
N GLY A 94 -17.93 0.41 4.65
CA GLY A 94 -18.39 1.79 4.54
C GLY A 94 -17.25 2.75 4.19
N ASP A 95 -16.04 2.50 4.70
CA ASP A 95 -14.86 3.30 4.38
C ASP A 95 -14.47 3.18 2.88
N ILE A 96 -14.52 1.96 2.33
CA ILE A 96 -14.26 1.72 0.91
C ILE A 96 -15.36 2.32 0.03
N GLU A 97 -16.63 2.15 0.39
CA GLU A 97 -17.77 2.74 -0.32
C GLU A 97 -17.69 4.28 -0.31
N ALA A 98 -17.37 4.88 0.84
CA ALA A 98 -17.19 6.33 0.96
C ALA A 98 -16.02 6.84 0.11
N LEU A 99 -14.92 6.07 0.00
CA LEU A 99 -13.81 6.43 -0.87
C LEU A 99 -14.23 6.42 -2.35
N PHE A 100 -14.99 5.41 -2.77
CA PHE A 100 -15.55 5.37 -4.13
C PHE A 100 -16.55 6.49 -4.38
N GLU A 101 -17.43 6.80 -3.43
CA GLU A 101 -18.36 7.94 -3.54
C GLU A 101 -17.59 9.25 -3.77
N GLN A 102 -16.53 9.48 -3.00
CA GLN A 102 -15.67 10.65 -3.17
C GLN A 102 -14.95 10.67 -4.53
N ALA A 103 -14.56 9.50 -5.06
CA ALA A 103 -14.00 9.38 -6.40
C ALA A 103 -15.04 9.72 -7.48
N GLN A 104 -16.27 9.21 -7.33
CA GLN A 104 -17.37 9.43 -8.27
C GLN A 104 -17.93 10.85 -8.23
N ALA A 105 -17.69 11.61 -7.16
CA ALA A 105 -18.04 13.02 -7.06
C ALA A 105 -17.25 13.94 -8.03
N LEU A 106 -16.09 13.49 -8.53
CA LEU A 106 -15.35 14.22 -9.57
C LEU A 106 -16.06 14.16 -10.91
N PRO A 107 -15.97 15.18 -11.78
CA PRO A 107 -16.55 15.12 -13.12
C PRO A 107 -16.01 13.93 -13.93
N ALA A 108 -16.85 13.34 -14.79
CA ALA A 108 -16.52 12.15 -15.56
C ALA A 108 -15.22 12.30 -16.40
N GLU A 109 -14.99 13.48 -16.97
CA GLU A 109 -13.78 13.80 -17.72
C GLU A 109 -12.52 13.73 -16.85
N ILE A 110 -12.59 14.27 -15.63
CA ILE A 110 -11.49 14.24 -14.66
C ILE A 110 -11.21 12.80 -14.23
N ARG A 111 -12.26 12.01 -13.96
CA ARG A 111 -12.13 10.59 -13.63
C ARG A 111 -11.49 9.81 -14.77
N HIS A 112 -11.86 10.12 -16.02
CA HIS A 112 -11.26 9.51 -17.21
C HIS A 112 -9.76 9.79 -17.30
N GLN A 113 -9.35 11.06 -17.15
CA GLN A 113 -7.95 11.46 -17.19
C GLN A 113 -7.15 10.83 -16.05
N LEU A 114 -7.66 10.86 -14.81
CA LEU A 114 -7.04 10.19 -13.67
C LEU A 114 -6.86 8.69 -13.91
N ARG A 115 -7.86 8.04 -14.52
CA ARG A 115 -7.82 6.61 -14.82
C ARG A 115 -6.83 6.26 -15.93
N VAL A 116 -6.86 6.98 -17.05
CA VAL A 116 -6.16 6.60 -18.28
C VAL A 116 -4.77 7.24 -18.32
N GLU A 117 -4.70 8.55 -18.18
CA GLU A 117 -3.45 9.31 -18.33
C GLU A 117 -2.56 9.15 -17.11
N PHE A 118 -3.16 9.27 -15.91
CA PHE A 118 -2.45 9.16 -14.64
C PHE A 118 -2.50 7.76 -14.03
N ARG A 119 -3.09 6.78 -14.71
CA ARG A 119 -3.13 5.35 -14.33
C ARG A 119 -3.65 5.06 -12.92
N CYS A 120 -4.51 5.92 -12.36
CA CYS A 120 -5.15 5.73 -11.06
C CYS A 120 -6.39 4.79 -11.13
N GLY A 121 -6.44 3.88 -12.10
CA GLY A 121 -7.69 3.51 -12.74
C GLY A 121 -8.75 2.83 -11.89
N GLU A 122 -8.32 2.03 -10.93
CA GLU A 122 -9.22 1.20 -10.13
C GLU A 122 -10.08 2.01 -9.15
N TRP A 123 -9.60 3.15 -8.64
CA TRP A 123 -10.40 4.02 -7.75
C TRP A 123 -11.44 4.87 -8.48
N PHE A 124 -11.23 5.12 -9.78
CA PHE A 124 -12.09 5.99 -10.59
C PHE A 124 -12.98 5.21 -11.57
N ALA A 125 -12.91 3.88 -11.56
CA ALA A 125 -13.90 3.03 -12.17
C ALA A 125 -15.23 3.13 -11.42
N GLU A 126 -16.34 2.88 -12.12
CA GLU A 126 -17.65 2.77 -11.47
C GLU A 126 -17.64 1.55 -10.55
N PRO A 127 -17.87 1.73 -9.23
CA PRO A 127 -17.76 0.62 -8.29
C PRO A 127 -18.96 -0.30 -8.42
N ASP A 128 -18.71 -1.60 -8.34
CA ASP A 128 -19.72 -2.61 -8.05
C ASP A 128 -19.40 -3.34 -6.74
N ALA A 129 -20.30 -4.22 -6.30
CA ALA A 129 -20.11 -4.96 -5.05
C ALA A 129 -18.83 -5.81 -5.06
N HIS A 130 -18.46 -6.34 -6.22
CA HIS A 130 -17.25 -7.17 -6.37
C HIS A 130 -15.98 -6.32 -6.20
N THR A 131 -15.95 -5.13 -6.79
CA THR A 131 -14.83 -4.19 -6.67
C THR A 131 -14.67 -3.73 -5.23
N VAL A 132 -15.77 -3.47 -4.51
CA VAL A 132 -15.72 -3.12 -3.07
C VAL A 132 -15.14 -4.27 -2.24
N GLU A 133 -15.56 -5.50 -2.51
CA GLU A 133 -15.05 -6.71 -1.85
C GLU A 133 -13.55 -6.91 -2.12
N GLU A 134 -13.13 -6.85 -3.39
CA GLU A 134 -11.73 -6.96 -3.79
C GLU A 134 -10.87 -5.90 -3.11
N ARG A 135 -11.35 -4.64 -3.05
CA ARG A 135 -10.65 -3.55 -2.36
C ARG A 135 -10.56 -3.76 -0.85
N PHE A 136 -11.62 -4.25 -0.24
CA PHE A 136 -11.62 -4.55 1.17
C PHE A 136 -10.56 -5.60 1.51
N PHE A 137 -10.50 -6.72 0.77
CA PHE A 137 -9.53 -7.78 1.02
C PHE A 137 -8.09 -7.40 0.67
N SER A 138 -7.87 -6.74 -0.46
CA SER A 138 -6.53 -6.32 -0.89
C SER A 138 -5.90 -5.29 0.06
N SER A 139 -6.69 -4.37 0.61
CA SER A 139 -6.19 -3.37 1.57
C SER A 139 -5.84 -3.92 2.95
N ARG A 140 -6.30 -5.14 3.29
CA ARG A 140 -6.17 -5.77 4.62
C ARG A 140 -5.36 -7.06 4.64
N SER A 141 -4.91 -7.51 3.48
CA SER A 141 -4.13 -8.73 3.36
C SER A 141 -2.63 -8.47 3.25
N ILE A 142 -1.84 -9.47 3.62
CA ILE A 142 -0.40 -9.51 3.40
C ILE A 142 0.02 -10.85 2.82
N LEU A 143 1.15 -10.86 2.13
CA LEU A 143 1.78 -12.10 1.68
C LEU A 143 2.46 -12.79 2.87
N TYR A 144 1.94 -13.94 3.28
CA TYR A 144 2.51 -14.82 4.30
C TYR A 144 2.91 -16.17 3.69
N GLY A 145 4.22 -16.39 3.55
CA GLY A 145 4.75 -17.52 2.79
C GLY A 145 4.39 -17.41 1.31
N LYS A 146 3.44 -18.24 0.85
CA LYS A 146 2.91 -18.21 -0.53
C LYS A 146 1.43 -17.84 -0.62
N ARG A 147 0.84 -17.40 0.49
CA ARG A 147 -0.59 -17.14 0.62
C ARG A 147 -0.81 -15.66 0.89
N ASN A 148 -1.86 -15.08 0.32
CA ASN A 148 -2.34 -13.77 0.73
C ASN A 148 -3.34 -13.98 1.85
N VAL A 149 -3.05 -13.47 3.04
CA VAL A 149 -3.83 -13.74 4.24
C VAL A 149 -4.33 -12.46 4.90
N ILE A 150 -5.52 -12.53 5.50
CA ILE A 150 -6.02 -11.52 6.45
C ILE A 150 -5.59 -11.92 7.88
N MET A 151 -5.29 -10.91 8.68
CA MET A 151 -4.69 -11.01 10.01
C MET A 151 -5.57 -10.30 11.05
N PRO A 152 -6.61 -10.97 11.61
CA PRO A 152 -7.56 -10.35 12.53
C PRO A 152 -6.88 -9.56 13.65
N VAL A 153 -7.46 -8.41 14.04
CA VAL A 153 -6.89 -7.46 15.01
C VAL A 153 -5.65 -6.72 14.51
N VAL A 154 -4.66 -7.41 13.93
CA VAL A 154 -3.44 -6.81 13.39
C VAL A 154 -3.73 -5.95 12.17
N GLU A 155 -4.69 -6.33 11.33
CA GLU A 155 -5.11 -5.53 10.17
C GLU A 155 -5.71 -4.15 10.53
N LEU A 156 -6.07 -3.93 11.80
CA LEU A 156 -6.55 -2.63 12.29
C LEU A 156 -5.39 -1.67 12.61
N ILE A 157 -4.15 -2.12 12.51
CA ILE A 157 -2.96 -1.29 12.70
C ILE A 157 -2.74 -0.49 11.42
N ASN A 158 -2.74 0.84 11.53
CA ASN A 158 -2.62 1.73 10.38
C ASN A 158 -1.17 1.85 9.86
N HIS A 159 -1.03 2.41 8.65
CA HIS A 159 0.26 2.68 8.05
C HIS A 159 1.00 3.83 8.76
N GLY A 160 2.33 3.69 8.91
CA GLY A 160 3.21 4.79 9.29
C GLY A 160 4.69 4.48 9.06
N ASP A 161 5.56 5.30 9.66
CA ASP A 161 7.01 5.25 9.45
C ASP A 161 7.77 4.16 10.23
N ALA A 162 7.04 3.36 11.02
CA ALA A 162 7.60 2.32 11.88
C ALA A 162 8.21 1.14 11.10
N ALA A 163 8.59 0.07 11.81
CA ALA A 163 8.96 -1.19 11.19
C ALA A 163 7.74 -1.86 10.52
N GLY A 164 8.00 -2.78 9.59
CA GLY A 164 6.96 -3.65 9.06
C GLY A 164 6.55 -4.71 10.09
N TYR A 165 5.61 -5.57 9.69
CA TYR A 165 5.20 -6.72 10.49
C TYR A 165 6.34 -7.73 10.66
N ASP A 166 6.39 -8.39 11.83
CA ASP A 166 7.18 -9.61 12.01
C ASP A 166 6.34 -10.82 11.58
N THR A 167 6.83 -11.56 10.57
CA THR A 167 6.16 -12.71 9.98
C THR A 167 6.85 -14.05 10.31
N SER A 168 7.66 -14.14 11.38
CA SER A 168 8.43 -15.36 11.67
C SER A 168 7.58 -16.50 12.23
N SER A 169 6.45 -16.21 12.87
CA SER A 169 5.61 -17.18 13.57
C SER A 169 4.17 -16.67 13.66
N GLY A 170 3.49 -16.63 12.51
CA GLY A 170 2.29 -15.82 12.33
C GLY A 170 2.64 -14.37 12.01
N VAL A 171 1.79 -13.42 12.37
CA VAL A 171 1.99 -12.00 12.08
C VAL A 171 1.92 -11.19 13.35
N SER A 172 2.93 -10.38 13.64
CA SER A 172 2.97 -9.63 14.91
C SER A 172 3.55 -8.23 14.82
N VAL A 173 3.19 -7.43 15.83
CA VAL A 173 3.69 -6.09 16.09
C VAL A 173 3.96 -5.97 17.59
N ARG A 174 5.17 -5.51 17.94
CA ARG A 174 5.57 -5.29 19.34
C ARG A 174 6.39 -4.00 19.45
N GLY A 175 6.22 -3.29 20.56
CA GLY A 175 7.00 -2.08 20.83
C GLY A 175 6.29 -1.11 21.77
N THR A 176 6.94 0.01 22.07
CA THR A 176 6.33 1.12 22.82
C THR A 176 5.89 2.21 21.86
N PHE A 177 4.64 2.63 21.98
CA PHE A 177 4.02 3.62 21.10
C PHE A 177 3.46 4.75 21.95
N ALA A 178 3.80 6.00 21.61
CA ALA A 178 3.28 7.17 22.32
C ALA A 178 1.82 7.48 21.96
N GLY A 179 1.37 7.03 20.79
CA GLY A 179 0.03 7.24 20.24
C GLY A 179 -0.40 6.02 19.45
N GLU A 180 -1.02 6.21 18.29
CA GLU A 180 -1.44 5.12 17.41
C GLU A 180 -0.31 4.13 17.12
N VAL A 181 -0.64 2.85 17.22
CA VAL A 181 0.24 1.75 16.81
C VAL A 181 0.21 1.74 15.29
N ASN A 182 1.36 2.01 14.69
CA ASN A 182 1.52 2.07 13.24
C ASN A 182 2.59 1.09 12.79
N VAL A 183 2.46 0.61 11.56
CA VAL A 183 3.45 -0.24 10.87
C VAL A 183 3.67 0.24 9.45
N ARG A 184 4.81 -0.12 8.88
CA ARG A 184 5.02 0.09 7.44
C ARG A 184 4.43 -1.07 6.65
N TYR A 185 3.32 -0.82 5.97
CA TYR A 185 2.67 -1.82 5.10
C TYR A 185 3.57 -2.27 3.95
N SER A 186 4.26 -1.32 3.32
CA SER A 186 5.07 -1.54 2.13
C SER A 186 6.10 -0.43 1.98
N ASP A 187 7.19 -0.70 1.26
CA ASP A 187 8.20 0.29 0.90
C ASP A 187 7.91 0.97 -0.45
N VAL A 188 6.69 0.86 -1.00
CA VAL A 188 6.28 1.61 -2.20
C VAL A 188 6.35 3.14 -1.98
N ASP A 189 6.34 3.90 -3.07
CA ASP A 189 6.27 5.36 -3.01
C ASP A 189 4.85 5.88 -2.72
N ALA A 190 4.69 7.20 -2.60
CA ALA A 190 3.42 7.82 -2.22
C ALA A 190 2.31 7.54 -3.24
N TYR A 191 2.66 7.46 -4.52
CA TYR A 191 1.71 7.09 -5.57
C TYR A 191 1.29 5.62 -5.47
N GLY A 192 2.23 4.69 -5.26
CA GLY A 192 1.93 3.28 -5.04
C GLY A 192 1.07 3.05 -3.79
N LEU A 193 1.32 3.78 -2.72
CA LEU A 193 0.50 3.72 -1.51
C LEU A 193 -0.96 4.14 -1.80
N PHE A 194 -1.15 5.22 -2.56
CA PHE A 194 -2.48 5.66 -2.97
C PHE A 194 -3.17 4.63 -3.86
N LEU A 195 -2.46 4.02 -4.82
CA LEU A 195 -3.04 3.00 -5.69
C LEU A 195 -3.56 1.80 -4.90
N ASN A 196 -2.82 1.35 -3.89
CA ASN A 196 -3.17 0.15 -3.13
C ASN A 196 -4.19 0.40 -2.01
N TRP A 197 -4.13 1.55 -1.32
CA TRP A 197 -4.94 1.79 -0.11
C TRP A 197 -5.80 3.06 -0.14
N GLY A 198 -5.73 3.86 -1.20
CA GLY A 198 -6.62 5.02 -1.37
C GLY A 198 -6.28 6.25 -0.49
N PHE A 199 -5.17 6.20 0.26
CA PHE A 199 -4.69 7.33 1.06
C PHE A 199 -3.28 7.76 0.66
N SER A 200 -2.83 8.91 1.16
CA SER A 200 -1.50 9.43 0.90
C SER A 200 -0.71 9.60 2.20
N HIS A 201 0.57 9.21 2.16
CA HIS A 201 1.54 9.39 3.24
C HIS A 201 2.89 9.73 2.61
N PRO A 202 3.74 10.58 3.22
CA PRO A 202 5.12 10.76 2.79
C PRO A 202 5.85 9.42 2.67
N GLN A 203 6.55 9.17 1.57
CA GLN A 203 7.38 7.97 1.40
C GLN A 203 8.84 8.34 1.16
N ARG A 204 9.74 7.40 1.50
CA ARG A 204 11.19 7.64 1.40
C ARG A 204 11.68 7.68 -0.04
N GLN A 205 11.00 6.99 -0.94
CA GLN A 205 11.39 6.84 -2.33
C GLN A 205 10.30 7.30 -3.29
N ALA A 206 10.71 7.59 -4.51
CA ALA A 206 9.83 7.83 -5.65
C ALA A 206 10.16 6.82 -6.75
N LEU A 207 9.16 6.11 -7.25
CA LEU A 207 9.26 5.18 -8.37
C LEU A 207 8.71 5.85 -9.64
N SER A 208 9.29 5.51 -10.79
CA SER A 208 8.81 5.94 -12.10
C SER A 208 7.42 5.38 -12.38
N LEU A 209 6.57 6.20 -12.98
CA LEU A 209 5.41 5.74 -13.73
C LEU A 209 5.88 4.75 -14.81
N ALA A 210 5.00 3.81 -15.14
CA ALA A 210 5.28 2.90 -16.23
C ALA A 210 5.28 3.67 -17.56
N LEU A 211 6.36 3.52 -18.32
CA LEU A 211 6.61 4.31 -19.53
C LEU A 211 7.41 3.50 -20.55
N SER A 212 7.32 3.94 -21.81
CA SER A 212 8.15 3.43 -22.90
C SER A 212 8.81 4.60 -23.60
N GLY A 213 10.07 4.45 -23.98
CA GLY A 213 10.87 5.48 -24.64
C GLY A 213 12.16 4.90 -25.22
N ALA A 214 13.19 5.74 -25.32
CA ALA A 214 14.51 5.33 -25.81
C ALA A 214 15.65 5.84 -24.92
N VAL A 215 16.72 5.06 -24.79
CA VAL A 215 17.96 5.38 -24.07
C VAL A 215 19.16 4.94 -24.90
N GLY A 216 20.00 5.88 -25.32
CA GLY A 216 21.20 5.56 -26.10
C GLY A 216 20.92 4.85 -27.43
N GLY A 217 19.80 5.18 -28.08
CA GLY A 217 19.33 4.53 -29.32
C GLY A 217 18.67 3.17 -29.12
N LYS A 218 18.55 2.67 -27.89
CA LYS A 218 17.83 1.44 -27.55
C LYS A 218 16.42 1.78 -27.04
N GLY A 219 15.44 0.93 -27.33
CA GLY A 219 14.14 1.02 -26.68
C GLY A 219 14.28 0.80 -25.17
N LEU A 220 13.54 1.55 -24.35
CA LEU A 220 13.46 1.32 -22.91
C LEU A 220 11.98 1.24 -22.51
N HIS A 221 11.61 0.12 -21.91
CA HIS A 221 10.35 -0.08 -21.21
C HIS A 221 10.60 -0.09 -19.70
N ILE A 222 9.79 0.66 -18.97
CA ILE A 222 9.82 0.70 -17.51
C ILE A 222 8.42 0.32 -17.05
N GLU A 223 8.35 -0.77 -16.30
CA GLU A 223 7.14 -1.20 -15.62
C GLU A 223 7.06 -0.55 -14.23
N ARG A 224 6.03 -0.90 -13.47
CA ARG A 224 5.85 -0.46 -12.08
C ARG A 224 5.62 -1.65 -11.16
N ASP A 225 6.31 -2.74 -11.45
CA ASP A 225 6.32 -3.98 -10.68
C ASP A 225 7.45 -3.92 -9.65
N TYR A 226 7.16 -3.30 -8.50
CA TYR A 226 8.07 -3.19 -7.36
C TYR A 226 7.63 -4.12 -6.23
N THR A 227 8.52 -5.00 -5.82
CA THR A 227 8.35 -5.83 -4.63
C THR A 227 9.16 -5.23 -3.46
N SER A 228 8.53 -5.08 -2.30
CA SER A 228 9.19 -4.57 -1.10
C SER A 228 10.47 -5.35 -0.76
N GLY A 229 11.53 -4.64 -0.42
CA GLY A 229 12.85 -5.23 -0.12
C GLY A 229 13.75 -5.43 -1.34
N GLU A 230 13.25 -5.28 -2.57
CA GLU A 230 14.11 -5.30 -3.76
C GLU A 230 14.90 -3.99 -3.88
N ALA A 231 16.21 -4.06 -3.66
CA ALA A 231 17.08 -2.89 -3.78
C ALA A 231 17.50 -2.57 -5.24
N MET A 232 17.42 -3.54 -6.15
CA MET A 232 17.89 -3.41 -7.53
C MET A 232 16.80 -3.91 -8.50
N PRO A 233 16.46 -3.15 -9.56
CA PRO A 233 15.50 -3.62 -10.54
C PRO A 233 16.10 -4.75 -11.37
N THR A 234 15.21 -5.63 -11.82
CA THR A 234 15.48 -6.67 -12.82
C THR A 234 15.48 -6.01 -14.20
N LEU A 235 16.53 -6.28 -14.97
CA LEU A 235 16.67 -5.82 -16.35
C LEU A 235 16.56 -7.03 -17.29
N LYS A 236 15.61 -6.98 -18.22
CA LYS A 236 15.48 -7.94 -19.32
C LYS A 236 15.87 -7.28 -20.64
N ARG A 237 16.36 -8.07 -21.58
CA ARG A 237 16.62 -7.64 -22.96
C ARG A 237 15.61 -8.34 -23.87
N ASP A 238 14.94 -7.57 -24.73
CA ASP A 238 14.05 -8.07 -25.76
C ASP A 238 14.48 -7.48 -27.11
N GLY A 239 15.26 -8.25 -27.87
CA GLY A 239 15.98 -7.74 -29.03
C GLY A 239 16.88 -6.55 -28.67
N ASP A 240 16.62 -5.41 -29.29
CA ASP A 240 17.33 -4.15 -29.02
C ASP A 240 16.70 -3.30 -27.91
N ALA A 241 15.56 -3.73 -27.35
CA ALA A 241 14.90 -3.05 -26.26
C ALA A 241 15.36 -3.58 -24.89
N LEU A 242 15.32 -2.68 -23.91
CA LEU A 242 15.58 -2.94 -22.50
C LEU A 242 14.26 -2.84 -21.74
N ALA A 243 14.03 -3.73 -20.79
CA ALA A 243 12.85 -3.70 -19.92
C ALA A 243 13.28 -3.74 -18.45
N LEU A 244 12.85 -2.76 -17.67
CA LEU A 244 13.01 -2.70 -16.22
C LEU A 244 11.67 -2.99 -15.54
N ASN A 245 11.63 -3.90 -14.56
CA ASN A 245 10.40 -4.16 -13.79
C ASN A 245 9.96 -2.93 -12.96
N TYR A 246 10.92 -2.11 -12.50
CA TYR A 246 10.67 -0.79 -11.95
C TYR A 246 11.90 0.13 -12.12
N LEU A 247 11.72 1.43 -11.85
CA LEU A 247 12.82 2.38 -11.73
C LEU A 247 12.60 3.33 -10.56
N MET A 248 13.53 3.36 -9.60
CA MET A 248 13.57 4.39 -8.57
C MET A 248 14.16 5.69 -9.12
N LEU A 249 13.48 6.80 -8.88
CA LEU A 249 13.81 8.13 -9.37
C LEU A 249 14.25 9.11 -8.27
N GLY A 250 14.05 8.76 -7.00
CA GLY A 250 14.53 9.54 -5.85
C GLY A 250 14.47 8.73 -4.56
N HIS A 251 15.37 9.03 -3.62
CA HIS A 251 15.42 8.39 -2.30
C HIS A 251 15.92 9.37 -1.23
N ARG A 252 15.04 9.77 -0.30
CA ARG A 252 15.27 10.80 0.71
C ARG A 252 16.52 10.57 1.56
N GLN A 253 16.72 9.35 2.02
CA GLN A 253 17.88 9.01 2.87
C GLN A 253 19.17 8.75 2.08
N TYR A 254 19.05 8.44 0.78
CA TYR A 254 20.19 8.04 -0.06
C TYR A 254 20.07 8.70 -1.45
N PRO A 255 20.20 10.04 -1.56
CA PRO A 255 19.87 10.75 -2.80
C PRO A 255 20.68 10.33 -4.04
N ARG A 256 21.86 9.72 -3.83
CA ARG A 256 22.74 9.21 -4.89
C ARG A 256 22.34 7.81 -5.40
N LEU A 257 21.42 7.13 -4.72
CA LEU A 257 21.08 5.73 -4.96
C LEU A 257 20.34 5.53 -6.29
N ALA A 258 19.29 6.32 -6.53
CA ALA A 258 18.45 6.22 -7.73
C ALA A 258 19.28 6.30 -9.03
N LYS A 259 20.06 7.39 -9.20
CA LYS A 259 20.95 7.58 -10.36
C LYS A 259 22.01 6.48 -10.44
N GLY A 260 22.64 6.12 -9.32
CA GLY A 260 23.68 5.08 -9.28
C GLY A 260 23.19 3.72 -9.76
N ILE A 261 22.01 3.29 -9.30
CA ILE A 261 21.38 2.02 -9.71
C ILE A 261 21.07 2.03 -11.21
N PHE A 262 20.42 3.08 -11.70
CA PHE A 262 20.10 3.19 -13.12
C PHE A 262 21.35 3.17 -13.99
N TYR A 263 22.37 3.93 -13.61
CA TYR A 263 23.62 4.00 -14.37
C TYR A 263 24.32 2.66 -14.42
N LYS A 264 24.39 1.96 -13.29
CA LYS A 264 24.94 0.60 -13.23
C LYS A 264 24.21 -0.31 -14.21
N ARG A 265 22.87 -0.39 -14.13
CA ARG A 265 22.06 -1.29 -14.97
C ARG A 265 22.17 -0.98 -16.46
N MET A 266 22.10 0.30 -16.82
CA MET A 266 22.19 0.70 -18.23
C MET A 266 23.60 0.49 -18.80
N ARG A 267 24.67 0.66 -18.01
CA ARG A 267 26.04 0.34 -18.43
C ARG A 267 26.24 -1.16 -18.61
N GLU A 268 25.75 -1.98 -17.68
CA GLU A 268 25.71 -3.45 -17.81
C GLU A 268 24.92 -3.88 -19.07
N ALA A 269 23.96 -3.06 -19.52
CA ALA A 269 23.20 -3.26 -20.74
C ALA A 269 23.91 -2.81 -22.03
N GLY A 270 25.05 -2.11 -21.93
CA GLY A 270 25.73 -1.50 -23.08
C GLY A 270 24.97 -0.30 -23.67
N ALA A 271 24.14 0.39 -22.88
CA ALA A 271 23.45 1.61 -23.31
C ALA A 271 24.37 2.83 -23.23
N ASN A 272 24.15 3.80 -24.10
CA ASN A 272 24.82 5.11 -24.10
C ASN A 272 23.83 6.21 -23.69
N GLY A 273 24.29 7.46 -23.53
CA GLY A 273 23.40 8.60 -23.23
C GLY A 273 22.58 8.45 -21.93
N ILE A 274 23.11 7.69 -20.97
CA ILE A 274 22.37 7.23 -19.79
C ILE A 274 21.96 8.40 -18.88
N GLU A 275 22.80 9.43 -18.80
CA GLU A 275 22.57 10.56 -17.90
C GLU A 275 21.36 11.38 -18.32
N GLU A 276 21.35 11.79 -19.59
CA GLU A 276 20.23 12.51 -20.22
C GLU A 276 18.93 11.69 -20.18
N ALA A 277 19.02 10.38 -20.39
CA ALA A 277 17.87 9.50 -20.28
C ALA A 277 17.24 9.52 -18.87
N PHE A 278 18.05 9.41 -17.81
CA PHE A 278 17.53 9.45 -16.44
C PHE A 278 16.85 10.80 -16.15
N ASP A 279 17.49 11.91 -16.54
CA ASP A 279 16.95 13.25 -16.30
C ASP A 279 15.66 13.49 -17.10
N THR A 280 15.57 12.95 -18.32
CA THR A 280 14.35 12.97 -19.14
C THR A 280 13.22 12.19 -18.48
N ILE A 281 13.49 10.97 -18.00
CA ILE A 281 12.50 10.15 -17.28
C ILE A 281 12.02 10.87 -16.03
N GLN A 282 12.94 11.46 -15.25
CA GLN A 282 12.60 12.23 -14.06
C GLN A 282 11.74 13.45 -14.41
N HIS A 283 12.07 14.17 -15.49
CA HIS A 283 11.28 15.30 -15.97
C HIS A 283 9.86 14.87 -16.34
N ILE A 284 9.70 13.80 -17.13
CA ILE A 284 8.38 13.26 -17.50
C ILE A 284 7.55 12.93 -16.25
N ASN A 285 8.14 12.25 -15.27
CA ASN A 285 7.45 11.90 -14.02
C ASN A 285 7.01 13.15 -13.24
N ARG A 286 7.91 14.13 -13.07
CA ARG A 286 7.59 15.39 -12.41
C ARG A 286 6.46 16.14 -13.11
N MET A 287 6.51 16.22 -14.44
CA MET A 287 5.48 16.90 -15.22
C MET A 287 4.12 16.18 -15.11
N ASN A 288 4.09 14.85 -15.04
CA ASN A 288 2.86 14.12 -14.78
C ASN A 288 2.23 14.49 -13.43
N PHE A 289 2.99 14.47 -12.32
CA PHE A 289 2.42 14.80 -11.01
C PHE A 289 2.06 16.29 -10.86
N LEU A 290 2.78 17.19 -11.53
CA LEU A 290 2.36 18.59 -11.65
C LEU A 290 1.06 18.72 -12.47
N GLY A 291 0.93 17.92 -13.54
CA GLY A 291 -0.29 17.80 -14.33
C GLY A 291 -1.49 17.37 -13.49
N VAL A 292 -1.34 16.36 -12.62
CA VAL A 292 -2.39 15.97 -11.65
C VAL A 292 -2.80 17.15 -10.77
N MET A 293 -1.84 17.88 -10.22
CA MET A 293 -2.14 19.02 -9.35
C MET A 293 -2.89 20.13 -10.08
N ALA A 294 -2.45 20.48 -11.29
CA ALA A 294 -3.09 21.48 -12.14
C ALA A 294 -4.50 21.05 -12.56
N LEU A 295 -4.67 19.80 -12.97
CA LEU A 295 -5.97 19.22 -13.33
C LEU A 295 -6.98 19.35 -12.18
N LEU A 296 -6.51 19.14 -10.96
CA LEU A 296 -7.36 19.14 -9.77
C LEU A 296 -7.59 20.53 -9.19
N GLU A 297 -6.85 21.57 -9.61
CA GLU A 297 -6.91 22.94 -9.06
C GLU A 297 -8.34 23.52 -8.96
N PRO A 298 -9.25 23.34 -9.93
CA PRO A 298 -10.61 23.89 -9.85
C PRO A 298 -11.54 23.17 -8.88
N PHE A 299 -11.14 22.02 -8.33
CA PHE A 299 -12.01 21.13 -7.57
C PHE A 299 -11.64 21.13 -6.08
N GLU A 300 -12.61 20.75 -5.25
CA GLU A 300 -12.43 20.57 -3.80
C GLU A 300 -13.08 19.26 -3.34
N GLY A 301 -12.70 18.80 -2.15
CA GLY A 301 -13.22 17.56 -1.58
C GLY A 301 -12.13 16.68 -0.97
N ALA A 302 -12.54 15.62 -0.26
CA ALA A 302 -11.60 14.72 0.41
C ALA A 302 -10.69 13.98 -0.59
N MET A 303 -11.25 13.41 -1.66
CA MET A 303 -10.48 12.77 -2.74
C MET A 303 -9.49 13.75 -3.41
N VAL A 304 -9.94 14.96 -3.76
CA VAL A 304 -9.08 16.00 -4.36
C VAL A 304 -7.91 16.33 -3.45
N ARG A 305 -8.15 16.53 -2.15
CA ARG A 305 -7.09 16.78 -1.16
C ARG A 305 -6.14 15.58 -1.05
N GLY A 306 -6.66 14.36 -1.08
CA GLY A 306 -5.85 13.12 -1.07
C GLY A 306 -4.90 13.04 -2.27
N LEU A 307 -5.42 13.23 -3.48
CA LEU A 307 -4.63 13.22 -4.72
C LEU A 307 -3.58 14.34 -4.76
N ARG A 308 -3.94 15.57 -4.37
CA ARG A 308 -2.99 16.69 -4.29
C ARG A 308 -1.87 16.40 -3.28
N ARG A 309 -2.19 15.81 -2.11
CA ARG A 309 -1.18 15.39 -1.13
C ARG A 309 -0.28 14.28 -1.67
N MET A 310 -0.86 13.26 -2.32
CA MET A 310 -0.10 12.20 -2.98
C MET A 310 0.90 12.79 -3.99
N ALA A 311 0.43 13.65 -4.91
CA ALA A 311 1.28 14.26 -5.92
C ALA A 311 2.41 15.10 -5.27
N ARG A 312 2.09 15.88 -4.23
CA ARG A 312 3.09 16.64 -3.47
C ARG A 312 4.15 15.74 -2.82
N HIS A 313 3.74 14.67 -2.14
CA HIS A 313 4.67 13.72 -1.51
C HIS A 313 5.57 13.04 -2.54
N GLN A 314 5.01 12.69 -3.70
CA GLN A 314 5.76 12.12 -4.80
C GLN A 314 6.79 13.10 -5.38
N LEU A 315 6.39 14.35 -5.61
CA LEU A 315 7.28 15.43 -6.08
C LEU A 315 8.39 15.73 -5.07
N GLU A 316 8.08 15.73 -3.77
CA GLU A 316 9.07 15.87 -2.71
C GLU A 316 10.09 14.73 -2.76
N ALA A 317 9.65 13.47 -2.85
CA ALA A 317 10.53 12.30 -2.95
C ALA A 317 11.39 12.31 -4.23
N LEU A 318 10.83 12.74 -5.37
CA LEU A 318 11.54 12.90 -6.65
C LEU A 318 12.69 13.93 -6.56
N SER A 319 12.59 14.91 -5.67
CA SER A 319 13.63 15.92 -5.49
C SER A 319 14.94 15.36 -4.88
N PHE A 320 14.88 14.19 -4.24
CA PHE A 320 16.03 13.54 -3.62
C PHE A 320 16.77 12.61 -4.58
N ALA A 321 17.30 13.18 -5.67
CA ALA A 321 18.00 12.46 -6.73
C ALA A 321 19.28 13.20 -7.17
N CYS A 322 20.13 13.56 -6.20
CA CYS A 322 21.31 14.38 -6.44
C CYS A 322 22.61 13.56 -6.35
N GLY A 323 23.51 13.81 -7.32
CA GLY A 323 24.79 13.13 -7.45
C GLY A 323 24.67 11.66 -7.88
N VAL A 324 25.82 11.01 -8.00
CA VAL A 324 25.95 9.60 -8.34
C VAL A 324 26.92 8.98 -7.35
N ARG A 325 26.61 7.79 -6.83
CA ARG A 325 27.59 7.03 -6.06
C ARG A 325 28.58 6.44 -7.07
N PRO A 326 29.91 6.62 -6.91
CA PRO A 326 30.87 5.85 -7.69
C PRO A 326 30.55 4.37 -7.44
N VAL A 327 30.21 3.65 -8.50
CA VAL A 327 29.96 2.20 -8.44
C VAL A 327 31.18 1.50 -9.03
#